data_AF-A0A9J7KKW8-F1
#
_entry.id   AF-A0A9J7KKW8-F1
#
_cell.length_a   1.000
_cell.length_b   1.000
_cell.length_c   1.000
_cell.angle_alpha   90.00
_cell.angle_beta   90.00
_cell.angle_gamma   90.00
#
_symmetry.space_group_name_H-M   'P 1'
#
loop_
_entity.id
_entity.type
_entity.pdbx_description
1 polymer ?
#
loop_
_entity_poly.entity_id
_entity_poly.type
_entity_poly.pdbx_seq_one_letter_code
_entity_poly.pdbx_strand_id
1 'polypeptide(L)'
;MYVVIGYRESYKKAVKNVTTLLKPSGTLILQTYIGASFYVVGDVRHPTVKLDVDFILQTISDAGYDDVKCSYYPAAKREHYTTSDLTALLHLTAKKI
;
A
#
# COMPACT_ATOMS: atom_id res chain seq x y z
N MET A 1 11.37 -6.33 17.51
CA MET A 1 11.99 -6.57 16.19
C MET A 1 11.56 -5.45 15.26
N TYR A 2 12.39 -4.41 15.10
CA TYR A 2 12.08 -3.27 14.23
C TYR A 2 12.72 -3.51 12.88
N VAL A 3 11.90 -3.80 11.86
CA VAL A 3 12.37 -3.80 10.46
C VAL A 3 11.64 -2.66 9.77
N VAL A 4 12.22 -1.46 9.80
CA VAL A 4 11.78 -0.37 8.94
C VAL A 4 13.01 0.30 8.34
N ILE A 5 13.54 -0.32 7.29
CA ILE A 5 14.20 0.41 6.21
C ILE A 5 13.42 0.02 4.95
N GLY A 6 12.45 0.86 4.63
CA GLY A 6 11.37 0.57 3.69
C GLY A 6 11.80 0.74 2.23
N TYR A 7 12.18 -0.36 1.60
CA TYR A 7 12.36 -0.42 0.15
C TYR A 7 11.10 -0.95 -0.51
N ARG A 8 10.82 -0.49 -1.73
CA ARG A 8 9.77 -1.03 -2.61
C ARG A 8 9.87 -2.56 -2.75
N GLU A 9 11.08 -3.11 -2.72
CA GLU A 9 11.30 -4.57 -2.75
C GLU A 9 10.77 -5.30 -1.51
N SER A 10 10.86 -4.69 -0.32
CA SER A 10 10.26 -5.25 0.89
C SER A 10 8.74 -5.29 0.79
N TYR A 11 8.12 -4.28 0.17
CA TYR A 11 6.69 -4.26 -0.12
C TYR A 11 6.29 -5.38 -1.09
N LYS A 12 7.03 -5.55 -2.20
CA LYS A 12 6.80 -6.66 -3.15
C LYS A 12 6.88 -8.02 -2.46
N LYS A 13 7.90 -8.23 -1.63
CA LYS A 13 8.07 -9.47 -0.86
C LYS A 13 6.92 -9.68 0.12
N ALA A 14 6.47 -8.63 0.81
CA ALA A 14 5.32 -8.71 1.70
C ALA A 14 4.04 -9.09 0.96
N VAL A 15 3.76 -8.49 -0.20
CA VAL A 15 2.62 -8.86 -1.04
C VAL A 15 2.70 -10.33 -1.45
N LYS A 16 3.84 -10.80 -1.96
CA LYS A 16 4.05 -12.23 -2.30
C LYS A 16 3.80 -13.15 -1.12
N ASN A 17 4.27 -12.80 0.07
CA ASN A 17 4.07 -13.58 1.29
C ASN A 17 2.60 -13.62 1.71
N VAL A 18 1.87 -12.50 1.61
CA VAL A 18 0.42 -12.47 1.91
C VAL A 18 -0.36 -13.30 0.89
N THR A 19 0.04 -13.28 -0.39
CA THR A 19 -0.60 -14.08 -1.44
C THR A 19 -0.58 -15.58 -1.15
N THR A 20 0.44 -16.11 -0.47
CA THR A 20 0.50 -17.55 -0.15
C THR A 20 -0.61 -17.99 0.80
N LEU A 21 -1.19 -17.05 1.55
CA LEU A 21 -2.28 -17.30 2.51
C LEU A 21 -3.65 -17.36 1.82
N LEU A 22 -3.77 -16.81 0.61
CA LEU A 22 -5.03 -16.83 -0.15
C LEU A 22 -5.11 -18.11 -0.97
N LYS A 23 -6.26 -18.79 -0.90
CA LYS A 23 -6.60 -19.86 -1.85
C LYS A 23 -6.73 -19.31 -3.29
N PRO A 24 -6.55 -20.14 -4.33
CA PRO A 24 -6.89 -19.76 -5.70
C PRO A 24 -8.32 -19.20 -5.78
N SER A 25 -8.52 -18.21 -6.64
CA SER A 25 -9.75 -17.40 -6.77
C SER A 25 -10.17 -16.62 -5.52
N GLY A 26 -9.32 -16.59 -4.48
CA GLY A 26 -9.50 -15.76 -3.29
C GLY A 26 -9.46 -14.27 -3.63
N THR A 27 -10.16 -13.45 -2.85
CA THR A 27 -10.18 -11.99 -3.05
C THR A 27 -9.20 -11.32 -2.10
N LEU A 28 -8.29 -10.52 -2.65
CA LEU A 28 -7.55 -9.52 -1.89
C LEU A 28 -8.38 -8.23 -1.86
N ILE A 29 -8.58 -7.69 -0.65
CA ILE A 29 -9.10 -6.34 -0.43
C ILE A 29 -8.01 -5.57 0.29
N LEU A 30 -7.52 -4.50 -0.34
CA LEU A 30 -6.40 -3.69 0.13
C LEU A 30 -6.82 -2.23 0.23
N GLN A 31 -6.51 -1.61 1.37
CA GLN A 31 -6.54 -0.16 1.51
C GLN A 31 -5.13 0.32 1.86
N THR A 32 -4.64 1.32 1.15
CA THR A 32 -3.27 1.83 1.33
C THR A 32 -3.17 3.34 1.09
N TYR A 33 -2.10 3.94 1.59
CA TYR A 33 -1.81 5.37 1.46
C TYR A 33 -0.88 5.61 0.28
N ILE A 34 -1.23 6.58 -0.56
CA ILE A 34 -0.42 7.02 -1.70
C ILE A 34 0.38 8.26 -1.30
N GLY A 35 1.64 8.32 -1.73
CA GLY A 35 2.50 9.50 -1.58
C GLY A 35 3.05 9.75 -0.17
N ALA A 36 2.53 9.06 0.85
CA ALA A 36 2.98 9.20 2.23
C ALA A 36 4.46 8.78 2.38
N SER A 37 5.25 9.62 3.03
CA SER A 37 6.61 9.30 3.48
C SER A 37 6.70 9.05 4.97
N PHE A 38 5.69 9.46 5.74
CA PHE A 38 5.60 9.19 7.17
C PHE A 38 4.16 9.07 7.69
N TYR A 39 4.05 8.57 8.91
CA TYR A 39 2.88 8.72 9.77
C TYR A 39 3.32 8.96 11.22
N VAL A 40 2.44 9.53 12.04
CA VAL A 40 2.70 9.81 13.46
C VAL A 40 1.75 8.99 14.33
N VAL A 41 2.29 8.33 15.35
CA VAL A 41 1.53 7.59 16.38
C VAL A 41 1.96 8.10 17.74
N GLY A 42 1.03 8.74 18.47
CA GLY A 42 1.39 9.52 19.66
C GLY A 42 2.35 10.64 19.27
N ASP A 43 3.49 10.72 19.95
CA ASP A 43 4.54 11.72 19.67
C ASP A 43 5.67 11.17 18.77
N VAL A 44 5.50 9.96 18.22
CA VAL A 44 6.54 9.28 17.44
C VAL A 44 6.22 9.33 15.95
N ARG A 45 7.17 9.88 15.17
CA ARG A 45 7.12 9.89 13.71
C ARG A 45 7.78 8.63 13.15
N HIS A 46 7.02 7.85 12.38
CA HIS A 46 7.47 6.63 11.72
C HIS A 46 7.64 6.87 10.22
N PRO A 47 8.78 6.49 9.62
CA PRO A 47 8.93 6.51 8.17
C PRO A 47 8.09 5.39 7.53
N THR A 48 7.63 5.61 6.30
CA THR A 48 6.97 4.59 5.48
C THR A 48 7.51 4.61 4.05
N VAL A 49 7.29 3.51 3.32
CA VAL A 49 7.62 3.44 1.90
C VAL A 49 6.68 4.36 1.13
N LYS A 50 7.25 5.26 0.33
CA LYS A 50 6.46 6.10 -0.57
C LYS A 50 5.96 5.28 -1.77
N LEU A 51 4.67 4.97 -1.75
CA LEU A 51 3.98 4.21 -2.79
C LEU A 51 3.28 5.15 -3.77
N ASP A 52 3.23 4.71 -5.02
CA ASP A 52 2.39 5.28 -6.08
C ASP A 52 1.48 4.18 -6.65
N VAL A 53 0.43 4.60 -7.37
CA VAL A 53 -0.61 3.68 -7.85
C VAL A 53 -0.02 2.66 -8.83
N ASP A 54 0.81 3.09 -9.78
CA ASP A 54 1.41 2.23 -10.80
C ASP A 54 2.27 1.14 -10.17
N PHE A 55 3.09 1.52 -9.17
CA PHE A 55 3.89 0.58 -8.42
C PHE A 55 3.05 -0.48 -7.70
N ILE A 56 1.94 -0.07 -7.08
CA ILE A 56 1.03 -1.01 -6.40
C ILE A 56 0.38 -1.94 -7.40
N LEU A 57 -0.18 -1.42 -8.49
CA LEU A 57 -0.83 -2.21 -9.53
C LEU A 57 0.11 -3.23 -10.15
N GLN A 58 1.33 -2.81 -10.50
CA GLN A 58 2.35 -3.72 -11.01
C GLN A 58 2.71 -4.79 -9.97
N THR A 59 2.88 -4.41 -8.70
CA THR A 59 3.21 -5.37 -7.64
C THR A 59 2.09 -6.39 -7.42
N ILE A 60 0.83 -5.97 -7.49
CA ILE A 60 -0.33 -6.87 -7.38
C ILE A 60 -0.39 -7.81 -8.60
N SER A 61 -0.20 -7.28 -9.81
CA SER A 61 -0.13 -8.11 -11.04
C SER A 61 1.00 -9.15 -10.96
N ASP A 62 2.22 -8.73 -10.60
CA ASP A 62 3.40 -9.59 -10.45
C ASP A 62 3.23 -10.68 -9.37
N ALA A 63 2.31 -10.46 -8.42
CA ALA A 63 1.99 -11.41 -7.37
C ALA A 63 0.92 -12.44 -7.78
N GLY A 64 0.45 -12.41 -9.03
CA GLY A 64 -0.51 -13.38 -9.57
C GLY A 64 -1.97 -13.04 -9.26
N TYR A 65 -2.31 -11.74 -9.30
CA TYR A 65 -3.69 -11.29 -9.20
C TYR A 65 -4.20 -10.70 -10.52
N ASP A 66 -5.48 -10.90 -10.79
CA ASP A 66 -6.26 -10.31 -11.88
C ASP A 66 -7.53 -9.61 -11.35
N ASP A 67 -8.44 -9.21 -12.27
CA ASP A 67 -9.68 -8.48 -11.97
C ASP A 67 -9.48 -7.30 -10.99
N VAL A 68 -8.42 -6.52 -11.22
CA VAL A 68 -8.04 -5.42 -10.33
C VAL A 68 -9.01 -4.25 -10.50
N LYS A 69 -9.73 -3.92 -9.44
CA LYS A 69 -10.62 -2.76 -9.36
C LYS A 69 -10.10 -1.80 -8.31
N CYS A 70 -10.05 -0.51 -8.66
CA CYS A 70 -9.50 0.52 -7.79
C CYS A 70 -10.49 1.65 -7.57
N SER A 71 -10.43 2.24 -6.39
CA SER A 71 -11.05 3.52 -6.07
C SER A 71 -10.00 4.41 -5.42
N TYR A 72 -9.78 5.58 -6.03
CA TYR A 72 -8.77 6.55 -5.61
C TYR A 72 -9.46 7.74 -4.95
N TYR A 73 -9.02 8.09 -3.74
CA TYR A 73 -9.60 9.16 -2.93
C TYR A 73 -8.51 10.19 -2.61
N PRO A 74 -8.44 11.32 -3.35
CA PRO A 74 -7.47 12.37 -3.08
C PRO A 74 -7.58 12.90 -1.65
N ALA A 75 -6.45 13.11 -0.99
CA ALA A 75 -6.42 13.81 0.28
C ALA A 75 -6.56 15.32 0.03
N ALA A 76 -7.21 16.02 0.95
CA ALA A 76 -7.23 17.48 0.94
C ALA A 76 -5.78 18.01 1.04
N LYS A 77 -5.45 19.02 0.23
CA LYS A 77 -4.16 19.71 0.31
C LYS A 77 -4.05 20.41 1.67
N ARG A 78 -2.88 20.31 2.30
CA ARG A 78 -2.58 20.96 3.58
C ARG A 78 -1.27 21.71 3.47
N GLU A 79 -1.20 22.87 4.14
CA GLU A 79 0.05 23.63 4.27
C GLU A 79 1.01 22.96 5.26
N HIS A 80 0.44 22.30 6.29
CA HIS A 80 1.18 21.59 7.32
C HIS A 80 0.61 20.19 7.56
N TYR A 81 1.49 19.18 7.56
CA TYR A 81 1.14 17.79 7.81
C TYR A 81 1.56 17.39 9.22
N THR A 82 0.58 17.26 10.12
CA THR A 82 0.83 16.90 11.53
C THR A 82 0.83 15.39 11.76
N THR A 83 0.05 14.62 11.00
CA THR A 83 -0.13 13.17 11.22
C THR A 83 0.39 12.30 10.09
N SER A 84 0.32 12.74 8.83
CA SER A 84 0.90 12.08 7.65
C SER A 84 0.83 13.02 6.45
N ASP A 85 1.74 12.87 5.50
CA ASP A 85 1.82 13.59 4.23
C ASP A 85 1.21 12.81 3.05
N LEU A 86 0.24 11.92 3.31
CA LEU A 86 -0.44 11.20 2.25
C LEU A 86 -1.07 12.17 1.23
N THR A 87 -1.03 11.78 -0.04
CA THR A 87 -1.69 12.52 -1.12
C THR A 87 -3.03 11.92 -1.49
N ALA A 88 -3.26 10.65 -1.18
CA ALA A 88 -4.54 9.96 -1.39
C ALA A 88 -4.63 8.64 -0.61
N LEU A 89 -5.85 8.11 -0.54
CA LEU A 89 -6.14 6.72 -0.22
C LEU A 89 -6.39 5.95 -1.52
N LEU A 90 -5.86 4.74 -1.62
CA LEU A 90 -6.22 3.78 -2.66
C LEU A 90 -6.93 2.60 -2.01
N HIS A 91 -8.14 2.32 -2.45
CA HIS A 91 -8.83 1.06 -2.19
C HIS A 91 -8.72 0.19 -3.44
N LEU A 92 -8.33 -1.08 -3.27
CA LEU A 92 -8.16 -2.04 -4.34
C LEU A 92 -8.81 -3.37 -3.96
N THR A 93 -9.51 -3.97 -4.92
CA THR A 93 -9.88 -5.39 -4.87
C THR A 93 -9.23 -6.11 -6.04
N ALA A 94 -8.75 -7.34 -5.81
CA ALA A 94 -8.21 -8.18 -6.88
C ALA A 94 -8.49 -9.66 -6.60
N LYS A 95 -8.50 -10.49 -7.64
CA LYS A 95 -8.70 -11.94 -7.56
C LYS A 95 -7.36 -12.64 -7.74
N LYS A 96 -7.05 -13.58 -6.84
CA LYS A 96 -5.87 -14.42 -6.99
C LYS A 96 -6.14 -15.45 -8.07
N ILE A 97 -5.23 -15.57 -9.04
CA ILE A 97 -5.26 -16.61 -10.07
C ILE A 97 -5.06 -17.98 -9.42
#